data_AF-A0A1F8XNV5-F1
#
_entry.id   AF-A0A1F8XNV5-F1
#
_cell.length_a   1.000
_cell.length_b   1.000
_cell.length_c   1.000
_cell.angle_alpha   90.00
_cell.angle_beta   90.00
_cell.angle_gamma   90.00
#
_symmetry.space_group_name_H-M   'P 1'
#
loop_
_entity.id
_entity.type
_entity.pdbx_description
1 polymer ?
#
loop_
_entity_poly.entity_id
_entity_poly.type
_entity_poly.pdbx_seq_one_letter_code
_entity_poly.pdbx_strand_id
1 'polypeptide(L)'
;MTYRGWIIGGAFSLVTSILLSATALAFGDVGRGKAVYEKHCQYCHGRDGAGDGPAAGFLNPPPRDFTLGTYKWKTTPFDEMTPSDDDFVRMINGWASHNAVPGWDGLNDTSMPGWSDVIGDNDIKAVIAYLKNLSGLEAPVKPPIDMKAKVAPSKESIERGKKIFADVCSECHGDEGRGDGRKKLKDDWGARTWPRDLTKPWTFRAGSAPVDIYARVTVGIPGTQMPSFADPQSKKALSDEARWDVANYAASLVAPYKKPGEGTVIKAVKVEGALPDAPGAQWNRAAFESFYLAPQMIEGERLFTPTLNSVSVKALFNDTEIAFLVEWDDPTESVPGDESVMALSAGEVFLDKAAIEFPASLGRADERPYFGMGSDARPVDIWLWQNDGAVRSIRARGTASVEDGPDKVRAKGAYEKGAWRVVFKGALKREWKDGASEGIFVPVAFGLWDGSNGDKGAKHTMTGWNYFALNEGGGVSPYIWAIGAVVVVFILELLWFRGARRGRDR
;
A
#
# COMPACT_ATOMS: atom_id res chain seq x y z
N MET A 1 -55.12 -54.94 43.93
CA MET A 1 -53.77 -54.51 44.37
C MET A 1 -52.85 -54.59 43.16
N THR A 2 -52.44 -53.44 42.65
CA THR A 2 -51.50 -53.26 41.54
C THR A 2 -50.07 -53.27 42.07
N TYR A 3 -49.15 -53.98 41.42
CA TYR A 3 -47.72 -53.75 41.60
C TYR A 3 -47.00 -53.64 40.25
N ARG A 4 -46.23 -52.55 40.18
CA ARG A 4 -45.59 -51.94 39.02
C ARG A 4 -44.27 -52.64 38.69
N GLY A 5 -44.00 -52.82 37.40
CA GLY A 5 -42.64 -53.01 36.88
C GLY A 5 -41.88 -51.68 36.87
N TRP A 6 -40.58 -51.73 37.16
CA TRP A 6 -39.64 -50.63 36.97
C TRP A 6 -38.76 -50.92 35.75
N ILE A 7 -38.87 -50.06 34.74
CA ILE A 7 -37.92 -49.94 33.63
C ILE A 7 -36.90 -48.89 34.06
N ILE A 8 -35.64 -49.30 34.26
CA ILE A 8 -34.48 -48.38 34.31
C ILE A 8 -33.51 -48.86 33.24
N GLY A 9 -33.62 -48.26 32.05
CA GLY A 9 -32.79 -48.59 30.89
C GLY A 9 -33.07 -47.61 29.75
N GLY A 10 -32.67 -46.35 29.91
CA GLY A 10 -32.94 -45.32 28.89
C GLY A 10 -31.99 -44.11 28.90
N ALA A 11 -31.30 -43.83 30.00
CA ALA A 11 -30.46 -42.63 30.09
C ALA A 11 -29.05 -42.79 29.49
N PHE A 12 -28.53 -44.02 29.35
CA PHE A 12 -27.15 -44.24 28.90
C PHE A 12 -26.98 -44.19 27.37
N SER A 13 -28.03 -44.41 26.58
CA SER A 13 -27.95 -44.52 25.12
C SER A 13 -28.07 -43.18 24.38
N LEU A 14 -28.69 -42.17 25.02
CA LEU A 14 -28.87 -40.83 24.43
C LEU A 14 -27.56 -40.02 24.42
N VAL A 15 -26.76 -40.12 25.50
CA VAL A 15 -25.48 -39.40 25.63
C VAL A 15 -24.43 -39.93 24.64
N THR A 16 -24.39 -41.24 24.41
CA THR A 16 -23.47 -41.87 23.42
C THR A 16 -23.85 -41.51 21.98
N SER A 17 -25.15 -41.41 21.68
CA SER A 17 -25.63 -41.06 20.33
C SER A 17 -25.37 -39.58 19.97
N ILE A 18 -25.44 -38.67 20.94
CA ILE A 18 -25.11 -37.25 20.76
C ILE A 18 -23.60 -37.05 20.55
N LEU A 19 -22.76 -37.76 21.29
CA LEU A 19 -21.30 -37.72 21.13
C LEU A 19 -20.82 -38.33 19.80
N LEU A 20 -21.46 -39.41 19.32
CA LEU A 20 -21.18 -39.97 17.99
C LEU A 20 -21.60 -39.03 16.85
N SER A 21 -22.70 -38.29 17.01
CA SER A 21 -23.20 -37.37 15.99
C SER A 21 -22.34 -36.11 15.86
N ALA A 22 -21.89 -35.55 16.98
CA ALA A 22 -21.01 -34.38 16.99
C ALA A 22 -19.62 -34.69 16.40
N THR A 23 -19.07 -35.87 16.67
CA THR A 23 -17.78 -36.31 16.09
C THR A 23 -17.89 -36.61 14.60
N ALA A 24 -19.00 -37.21 14.13
CA ALA A 24 -19.25 -37.43 12.71
C ALA A 24 -19.48 -36.13 11.92
N LEU A 25 -20.16 -35.14 12.51
CA LEU A 25 -20.35 -33.81 11.92
C LEU A 25 -19.01 -33.06 11.82
N ALA A 26 -18.19 -33.07 12.88
CA ALA A 26 -16.86 -32.46 12.86
C ALA A 26 -15.93 -33.11 11.83
N PHE A 27 -15.97 -34.44 11.67
CA PHE A 27 -15.22 -35.15 10.62
C PHE A 27 -15.73 -34.81 9.20
N GLY A 28 -17.05 -34.65 9.05
CA GLY A 28 -17.68 -34.24 7.79
C GLY A 28 -17.26 -32.81 7.38
N ASP A 29 -17.15 -31.90 8.34
CA ASP A 29 -16.71 -30.52 8.12
C ASP A 29 -15.24 -30.43 7.73
N VAL A 30 -14.35 -31.22 8.35
CA VAL A 30 -12.92 -31.27 7.97
C VAL A 30 -12.73 -31.82 6.56
N GLY A 31 -13.47 -32.87 6.18
CA GLY A 31 -13.41 -33.44 4.82
C GLY A 31 -13.90 -32.45 3.76
N ARG A 32 -15.00 -31.73 4.03
CA ARG A 32 -15.50 -30.65 3.17
C ARG A 32 -14.48 -29.52 3.06
N GLY A 33 -13.90 -29.10 4.19
CA GLY A 33 -12.88 -28.06 4.26
C GLY A 33 -11.65 -28.38 3.44
N LYS A 34 -11.18 -29.63 3.51
CA LYS A 34 -10.05 -30.11 2.69
C LYS A 34 -10.33 -29.96 1.20
N ALA A 35 -11.53 -30.33 0.73
CA ALA A 35 -11.87 -30.23 -0.69
C ALA A 35 -11.86 -28.76 -1.19
N VAL A 36 -12.35 -27.83 -0.37
CA VAL A 36 -12.31 -26.39 -0.67
C VAL A 36 -10.86 -25.89 -0.65
N TYR A 37 -10.07 -26.31 0.34
CA TYR A 37 -8.65 -25.96 0.46
C TYR A 37 -7.83 -26.43 -0.75
N GLU A 38 -7.98 -27.69 -1.18
CA GLU A 38 -7.31 -28.23 -2.36
C GLU A 38 -7.72 -27.47 -3.63
N LYS A 39 -8.95 -26.98 -3.72
CA LYS A 39 -9.41 -26.23 -4.90
C LYS A 39 -8.89 -24.79 -4.95
N HIS A 40 -8.78 -24.13 -3.80
CA HIS A 40 -8.60 -22.68 -3.74
C HIS A 40 -7.29 -22.22 -3.08
N CYS A 41 -6.72 -22.99 -2.16
CA CYS A 41 -5.64 -22.55 -1.28
C CYS A 41 -4.28 -23.21 -1.58
N GLN A 42 -4.27 -24.48 -2.01
CA GLN A 42 -3.04 -25.28 -2.07
C GLN A 42 -1.97 -24.74 -3.04
N TYR A 43 -2.36 -23.99 -4.07
CA TYR A 43 -1.41 -23.48 -5.07
C TYR A 43 -0.41 -22.48 -4.45
N CYS A 44 -0.85 -21.75 -3.43
CA CYS A 44 0.01 -20.87 -2.64
C CYS A 44 0.48 -21.54 -1.35
N HIS A 45 -0.44 -22.14 -0.60
CA HIS A 45 -0.16 -22.63 0.76
C HIS A 45 0.39 -24.06 0.84
N GLY A 46 0.57 -24.74 -0.29
CA GLY A 46 1.03 -26.12 -0.34
C GLY A 46 -0.11 -27.11 -0.18
N ARG A 47 0.10 -28.38 -0.57
CA ARG A 47 -0.91 -29.43 -0.44
C ARG A 47 -1.23 -29.73 1.02
N ASP A 48 -0.19 -29.73 1.85
CA ASP A 48 -0.26 -30.08 3.27
C ASP A 48 -0.32 -28.83 4.18
N GLY A 49 -0.45 -27.64 3.60
CA GLY A 49 -0.51 -26.40 4.37
C GLY A 49 0.82 -25.83 4.84
N ALA A 50 1.95 -26.33 4.33
CA ALA A 50 3.29 -25.94 4.77
C ALA A 50 3.79 -24.60 4.19
N GLY A 51 2.95 -23.85 3.45
CA GLY A 51 3.35 -22.57 2.85
C GLY A 51 4.31 -22.72 1.67
N ASP A 52 4.41 -23.92 1.09
CA ASP A 52 5.39 -24.36 0.09
C ASP A 52 4.73 -24.70 -1.25
N GLY A 53 3.57 -24.10 -1.55
CA GLY A 53 2.87 -24.31 -2.81
C GLY A 53 3.70 -23.86 -4.03
N PRO A 54 3.34 -24.31 -5.25
CA PRO A 54 4.07 -23.93 -6.47
C PRO A 54 4.27 -22.42 -6.67
N ALA A 55 3.39 -21.58 -6.14
CA ALA A 55 3.53 -20.13 -6.19
C ALA A 55 4.48 -19.55 -5.13
N ALA A 56 4.76 -20.25 -4.03
CA ALA A 56 5.36 -19.69 -2.82
C ALA A 56 6.70 -18.95 -3.06
N GLY A 57 7.55 -19.50 -3.93
CA GLY A 57 8.85 -18.89 -4.28
C GLY A 57 8.76 -17.55 -5.04
N PHE A 58 7.57 -17.16 -5.48
CA PHE A 58 7.32 -15.93 -6.24
C PHE A 58 6.50 -14.89 -5.46
N LEU A 59 6.16 -15.16 -4.20
CA LEU A 59 5.29 -14.30 -3.40
C LEU A 59 6.06 -13.65 -2.26
N ASN A 60 5.84 -12.35 -2.08
CA ASN A 60 6.32 -11.60 -0.93
C ASN A 60 5.13 -10.86 -0.28
N PRO A 61 4.79 -11.12 0.99
CA PRO A 61 5.41 -12.11 1.87
C PRO A 61 5.15 -13.56 1.41
N PRO A 62 5.96 -14.53 1.86
CA PRO A 62 5.69 -15.93 1.58
C PRO A 62 4.33 -16.35 2.18
N PRO A 63 3.64 -17.33 1.56
CA PRO A 63 2.41 -17.90 2.09
C PRO A 63 2.59 -18.42 3.52
N ARG A 64 1.52 -18.33 4.32
CA ARG A 64 1.53 -18.85 5.69
C ARG A 64 1.65 -20.38 5.66
N ASP A 65 2.61 -20.89 6.42
CA ASP A 65 2.65 -22.26 6.88
C ASP A 65 1.66 -22.43 8.05
N PHE A 66 0.59 -23.18 7.78
CA PHE A 66 -0.48 -23.47 8.72
C PHE A 66 -0.12 -24.60 9.68
N THR A 67 0.87 -25.45 9.37
CA THR A 67 1.25 -26.61 10.19
C THR A 67 1.87 -26.20 11.53
N LEU A 68 2.41 -24.98 11.61
CA LEU A 68 3.00 -24.44 12.84
C LEU A 68 1.98 -23.84 13.81
N GLY A 69 0.70 -23.73 13.43
CA GLY A 69 -0.35 -23.17 14.29
C GLY A 69 -0.15 -21.70 14.69
N THR A 70 0.80 -21.00 14.08
CA THR A 70 1.12 -19.60 14.40
C THR A 70 0.53 -18.66 13.36
N TYR A 71 -0.40 -17.79 13.78
CA TYR A 71 -1.11 -16.88 12.89
C TYR A 71 -0.84 -15.42 13.26
N LYS A 72 -0.50 -14.60 12.25
CA LYS A 72 -0.09 -13.20 12.41
C LYS A 72 -1.24 -12.27 12.79
N TRP A 73 -2.46 -12.53 12.28
CA TRP A 73 -3.59 -11.60 12.37
C TRP A 73 -4.68 -12.18 13.27
N LYS A 74 -4.62 -11.86 14.56
CA LYS A 74 -5.53 -12.37 15.59
C LYS A 74 -5.95 -11.29 16.57
N THR A 75 -7.09 -11.49 17.22
CA THR A 75 -7.63 -10.64 18.28
C THR A 75 -7.74 -11.36 19.61
N THR A 76 -7.49 -12.67 19.65
CA THR A 76 -7.30 -13.38 20.93
C THR A 76 -6.02 -12.91 21.64
N PRO A 77 -5.96 -12.99 23.00
CA PRO A 77 -4.86 -12.46 23.79
C PRO A 77 -3.48 -12.98 23.36
N PHE A 78 -2.42 -12.26 23.71
CA PHE A 78 -1.05 -12.61 23.31
C PHE A 78 -0.58 -13.99 23.83
N ASP A 79 -1.15 -14.45 24.94
CA ASP A 79 -0.88 -15.74 25.57
C ASP A 79 -1.86 -16.84 25.14
N GLU A 80 -2.64 -16.59 24.10
CA GLU A 80 -3.41 -17.56 23.34
C GLU A 80 -2.81 -17.61 21.94
N MET A 81 -2.31 -18.75 21.47
CA MET A 81 -1.72 -18.83 20.13
C MET A 81 -2.81 -18.91 19.05
N THR A 82 -3.94 -19.53 19.37
CA THR A 82 -5.01 -19.84 18.42
C THR A 82 -5.85 -18.59 18.10
N PRO A 83 -6.06 -18.23 16.83
CA PRO A 83 -7.02 -17.19 16.46
C PRO A 83 -8.46 -17.60 16.79
N SER A 84 -9.34 -16.61 16.95
CA SER A 84 -10.78 -16.89 16.96
C SER A 84 -11.27 -17.27 15.56
N ASP A 85 -12.45 -17.88 15.45
CA ASP A 85 -13.07 -18.19 14.15
C ASP A 85 -13.28 -16.92 13.31
N ASP A 86 -13.66 -15.82 13.96
CA ASP A 86 -13.81 -14.51 13.31
C ASP A 86 -12.47 -13.98 12.77
N ASP A 87 -11.36 -14.23 13.46
CA ASP A 87 -10.04 -13.89 12.95
C ASP A 87 -9.70 -14.70 11.69
N PHE A 88 -10.02 -15.99 11.67
CA PHE A 88 -9.86 -16.81 10.47
C PHE A 88 -10.74 -16.32 9.32
N VAL A 89 -12.01 -16.00 9.57
CA VAL A 89 -12.90 -15.43 8.56
C VAL A 89 -12.31 -14.14 8.00
N ARG A 90 -11.78 -13.25 8.84
CA ARG A 90 -11.11 -12.02 8.37
C ARG A 90 -9.82 -12.30 7.61
N MET A 91 -9.03 -13.30 7.98
CA MET A 91 -7.82 -13.67 7.22
C MET A 91 -8.15 -14.26 5.84
N ILE A 92 -9.29 -14.95 5.70
CA ILE A 92 -9.71 -15.57 4.43
C ILE A 92 -10.49 -14.57 3.56
N ASN A 93 -11.43 -13.84 4.12
CA ASN A 93 -12.26 -12.90 3.36
C ASN A 93 -11.64 -11.51 3.26
N GLY A 94 -10.72 -11.18 4.18
CA GLY A 94 -10.13 -9.87 4.37
C GLY A 94 -10.90 -8.97 5.34
N TRP A 95 -10.43 -7.74 5.51
CA TRP A 95 -11.02 -6.77 6.44
C TRP A 95 -11.89 -5.78 5.66
N ALA A 96 -13.04 -5.42 6.22
CA ALA A 96 -13.93 -4.39 5.66
C ALA A 96 -13.27 -3.02 5.44
N SER A 97 -12.14 -2.74 6.10
CA SER A 97 -11.34 -1.53 5.87
C SER A 97 -10.54 -1.56 4.56
N HIS A 98 -10.48 -2.69 3.87
CA HIS A 98 -9.63 -2.89 2.69
C HIS A 98 -10.28 -2.43 1.36
N ASN A 99 -11.43 -1.75 1.41
CA ASN A 99 -12.13 -1.12 0.27
C ASN A 99 -11.30 -0.07 -0.53
N ALA A 100 -9.98 -0.02 -0.35
CA ALA A 100 -9.06 0.94 -0.94
C ALA A 100 -8.63 0.61 -2.37
N VAL A 101 -8.85 -0.63 -2.84
CA VAL A 101 -8.63 -1.05 -4.23
C VAL A 101 -9.94 -1.63 -4.78
N PRO A 102 -10.58 -1.01 -5.77
CA PRO A 102 -11.82 -1.55 -6.37
C PRO A 102 -11.61 -3.00 -6.83
N GLY A 103 -12.41 -3.93 -6.28
CA GLY A 103 -12.35 -5.35 -6.61
C GLY A 103 -11.29 -6.17 -5.86
N TRP A 104 -10.68 -5.64 -4.79
CA TRP A 104 -9.77 -6.40 -3.93
C TRP A 104 -10.09 -6.20 -2.45
N ASP A 105 -10.72 -7.22 -1.84
CA ASP A 105 -11.07 -7.22 -0.41
C ASP A 105 -10.14 -8.05 0.47
N GLY A 106 -9.10 -8.68 -0.10
CA GLY A 106 -8.19 -9.63 0.58
C GLY A 106 -7.23 -9.03 1.61
N LEU A 107 -6.13 -9.72 1.92
CA LEU A 107 -5.07 -9.15 2.77
C LEU A 107 -4.24 -8.15 1.95
N ASN A 108 -4.41 -6.85 2.20
CA ASN A 108 -3.70 -5.80 1.48
C ASN A 108 -2.18 -5.98 1.49
N ASP A 109 -1.53 -5.60 0.39
CA ASP A 109 -0.07 -5.70 0.22
C ASP A 109 0.46 -7.14 0.45
N THR A 110 -0.32 -8.11 -0.04
CA THR A 110 0.01 -9.53 -0.18
C THR A 110 -0.72 -10.08 -1.41
N SER A 111 -0.40 -11.31 -1.80
CA SER A 111 -1.11 -12.03 -2.87
C SER A 111 -2.31 -12.86 -2.38
N MET A 112 -2.76 -12.69 -1.14
CA MET A 112 -3.93 -13.38 -0.60
C MET A 112 -5.22 -12.60 -0.95
N PRO A 113 -6.03 -13.09 -1.90
CA PRO A 113 -7.28 -12.42 -2.29
C PRO A 113 -8.36 -12.57 -1.21
N GLY A 114 -9.42 -11.78 -1.33
CA GLY A 114 -10.63 -11.96 -0.53
C GLY A 114 -11.50 -13.05 -1.15
N TRP A 115 -11.93 -14.02 -0.35
CA TRP A 115 -12.65 -15.20 -0.86
C TRP A 115 -14.18 -15.13 -0.70
N SER A 116 -14.72 -14.08 -0.08
CA SER A 116 -16.17 -13.97 0.23
C SER A 116 -17.07 -14.03 -1.00
N ASP A 117 -16.59 -13.58 -2.16
CA ASP A 117 -17.37 -13.58 -3.41
C ASP A 117 -17.36 -14.94 -4.12
N VAL A 118 -16.45 -15.84 -3.74
CA VAL A 118 -16.19 -17.12 -4.43
C VAL A 118 -16.54 -18.33 -3.54
N ILE A 119 -16.34 -18.21 -2.22
CA ILE A 119 -16.52 -19.27 -1.24
C ILE A 119 -17.60 -18.85 -0.25
N GLY A 120 -18.70 -19.61 -0.18
CA GLY A 120 -19.79 -19.31 0.74
C GLY A 120 -19.43 -19.58 2.21
N ASP A 121 -20.14 -18.93 3.14
CA ASP A 121 -19.85 -18.97 4.58
C ASP A 121 -19.69 -20.38 5.18
N ASN A 122 -20.49 -21.36 4.73
CA ASN A 122 -20.37 -22.74 5.20
C ASN A 122 -19.08 -23.41 4.73
N ASP A 123 -18.63 -23.10 3.51
CA ASP A 123 -17.35 -23.59 3.00
C ASP A 123 -16.17 -22.90 3.68
N ILE A 124 -16.29 -21.60 3.99
CA ILE A 124 -15.31 -20.90 4.82
C ILE A 124 -15.18 -21.58 6.18
N LYS A 125 -16.29 -21.82 6.89
CA LYS A 125 -16.26 -22.54 8.18
C LYS A 125 -15.64 -23.94 8.08
N ALA A 126 -15.95 -24.68 7.02
CA ALA A 126 -15.36 -25.98 6.78
C ALA A 126 -13.84 -25.89 6.57
N VAL A 127 -13.36 -24.92 5.78
CA VAL A 127 -11.92 -24.67 5.60
C VAL A 127 -11.26 -24.31 6.93
N ILE A 128 -11.89 -23.49 7.76
CA ILE A 128 -11.36 -23.14 9.09
C ILE A 128 -11.20 -24.39 9.96
N ALA A 129 -12.19 -25.30 9.96
CA ALA A 129 -12.08 -26.57 10.66
C ALA A 129 -10.90 -27.41 10.15
N TYR A 130 -10.69 -27.47 8.83
CA TYR A 130 -9.53 -28.14 8.23
C TYR A 130 -8.20 -27.50 8.66
N LEU A 131 -8.09 -26.16 8.59
CA LEU A 131 -6.87 -25.44 8.98
C LEU A 131 -6.51 -25.65 10.46
N LYS A 132 -7.51 -25.66 11.35
CA LYS A 132 -7.30 -25.99 12.76
C LYS A 132 -6.81 -27.43 12.95
N ASN A 133 -7.36 -28.36 12.17
CA ASN A 133 -6.96 -29.76 12.24
C ASN A 133 -5.51 -30.00 11.76
N LEU A 134 -5.01 -29.21 10.81
CA LEU A 134 -3.60 -29.28 10.38
C LEU A 134 -2.59 -29.00 11.49
N SER A 135 -2.99 -28.26 12.52
CA SER A 135 -2.08 -27.75 13.57
C SER A 135 -2.54 -28.07 15.00
N GLY A 136 -3.56 -28.91 15.17
CA GLY A 136 -4.05 -29.31 16.49
C GLY A 136 -4.73 -28.17 17.28
N LEU A 137 -5.38 -27.23 16.58
CA LEU A 137 -5.97 -26.01 17.15
C LEU A 137 -7.49 -26.13 17.39
N GLU A 138 -8.00 -27.34 17.61
CA GLU A 138 -9.44 -27.59 17.80
C GLU A 138 -9.94 -27.27 19.21
N ALA A 139 -9.03 -27.03 20.16
CA ALA A 139 -9.40 -26.70 21.53
C ALA A 139 -10.13 -25.34 21.63
N PRO A 140 -11.02 -25.17 22.62
CA PRO A 140 -11.62 -23.87 22.91
C PRO A 140 -10.54 -22.81 23.21
N VAL A 141 -10.72 -21.62 22.64
CA VAL A 141 -9.76 -20.50 22.74
C VAL A 141 -10.22 -19.46 23.76
N LYS A 142 -9.29 -18.68 24.31
CA LYS A 142 -9.64 -17.49 25.10
C LYS A 142 -10.45 -16.49 24.24
N PRO A 143 -11.42 -15.77 24.83
CA PRO A 143 -12.18 -14.77 24.10
C PRO A 143 -11.26 -13.66 23.56
N PRO A 144 -11.61 -13.00 22.45
CA PRO A 144 -10.89 -11.83 21.94
C PRO A 144 -10.69 -10.75 23.01
N ILE A 145 -9.60 -9.97 22.86
CA ILE A 145 -9.32 -8.83 23.72
C ILE A 145 -10.46 -7.79 23.65
N ASP A 146 -10.60 -6.99 24.71
CA ASP A 146 -11.51 -5.85 24.67
C ASP A 146 -10.95 -4.76 23.74
N MET A 147 -11.65 -4.55 22.62
CA MET A 147 -11.31 -3.56 21.59
C MET A 147 -12.17 -2.30 21.67
N LYS A 148 -12.99 -2.14 22.73
CA LYS A 148 -13.74 -0.90 22.92
C LYS A 148 -12.78 0.26 23.18
N ALA A 149 -12.87 1.30 22.35
CA ALA A 149 -12.02 2.48 22.45
C ALA A 149 -12.13 3.12 23.83
N LYS A 150 -11.05 3.06 24.62
CA LYS A 150 -10.97 3.72 25.94
C LYS A 150 -10.36 5.11 25.87
N VAL A 151 -9.56 5.38 24.84
CA VAL A 151 -8.98 6.70 24.57
C VAL A 151 -9.35 7.11 23.15
N ALA A 152 -10.19 8.15 23.05
CA ALA A 152 -10.55 8.72 21.75
C ALA A 152 -9.34 9.44 21.11
N PRO A 153 -9.23 9.47 19.77
CA PRO A 153 -8.22 10.27 19.09
C PRO A 153 -8.36 11.75 19.47
N SER A 154 -7.33 12.31 20.10
CA SER A 154 -7.22 13.72 20.44
C SER A 154 -5.79 14.20 20.23
N LYS A 155 -5.57 15.51 20.17
CA LYS A 155 -4.23 16.08 20.06
C LYS A 155 -3.32 15.61 21.22
N GLU A 156 -3.87 15.56 22.43
CA GLU A 156 -3.17 15.13 23.64
C GLU A 156 -2.81 13.64 23.58
N SER A 157 -3.73 12.80 23.09
CA SER A 157 -3.47 11.36 22.91
C SER A 157 -2.38 11.12 21.88
N ILE A 158 -2.44 11.82 20.73
CA ILE A 158 -1.43 11.76 19.67
C ILE A 158 -0.06 12.23 20.19
N GLU A 159 0.00 13.30 20.98
CA GLU A 159 1.25 13.80 21.57
C GLU A 159 1.87 12.83 22.58
N ARG A 160 1.06 12.16 23.41
CA ARG A 160 1.56 11.09 24.30
C ARG A 160 2.04 9.88 23.50
N GLY A 161 1.25 9.46 22.51
CA GLY A 161 1.58 8.36 21.62
C GLY A 161 2.87 8.59 20.85
N LYS A 162 3.10 9.80 20.37
CA LYS A 162 4.34 10.20 19.68
C LYS A 162 5.58 10.00 20.54
N LYS A 163 5.51 10.37 21.83
CA LYS A 163 6.63 10.18 22.77
C LYS A 163 6.93 8.69 22.97
N ILE A 164 5.89 7.90 23.22
CA ILE A 164 6.03 6.44 23.39
C ILE A 164 6.58 5.80 22.10
N PHE A 165 6.09 6.21 20.94
CA PHE A 165 6.55 5.67 19.66
C PHE A 165 8.04 5.93 19.41
N ALA A 166 8.52 7.14 19.72
CA ALA A 166 9.93 7.50 19.60
C ALA A 166 10.82 6.60 20.48
N ASP A 167 10.36 6.23 21.68
CA ASP A 167 11.14 5.44 22.64
C ASP A 167 11.06 3.92 22.37
N VAL A 168 9.92 3.44 21.86
CA VAL A 168 9.58 2.01 21.85
C VAL A 168 9.52 1.41 20.44
N CYS A 169 9.09 2.20 19.45
CA CYS A 169 8.70 1.70 18.12
C CYS A 169 9.68 2.12 17.01
N SER A 170 10.33 3.27 17.14
CA SER A 170 11.20 3.89 16.12
C SER A 170 12.37 3.02 15.68
N GLU A 171 12.94 2.19 16.58
CA GLU A 171 14.04 1.26 16.28
C GLU A 171 13.72 0.38 15.04
N CYS A 172 12.45 0.02 14.87
CA CYS A 172 11.98 -0.79 13.74
C CYS A 172 11.22 0.07 12.72
N HIS A 173 10.28 0.90 13.15
CA HIS A 173 9.41 1.63 12.22
C HIS A 173 10.02 2.92 11.67
N GLY A 174 11.16 3.38 12.20
CA GLY A 174 11.75 4.68 11.92
C GLY A 174 11.02 5.84 12.60
N ASP A 175 11.66 7.00 12.69
CA ASP A 175 11.12 8.16 13.43
C ASP A 175 9.82 8.71 12.85
N GLU A 176 9.62 8.55 11.53
CA GLU A 176 8.41 8.98 10.83
C GLU A 176 7.47 7.82 10.50
N GLY A 177 7.77 6.62 11.01
CA GLY A 177 6.95 5.43 10.79
C GLY A 177 7.00 4.88 9.37
N ARG A 178 8.00 5.21 8.56
CA ARG A 178 8.10 4.78 7.15
C ARG A 178 8.68 3.38 6.97
N GLY A 179 9.05 2.70 8.04
CA GLY A 179 9.61 1.35 8.01
C GLY A 179 11.10 1.31 7.64
N ASP A 180 11.81 2.42 7.84
CA ASP A 180 13.23 2.62 7.53
C ASP A 180 14.18 2.32 8.71
N GLY A 181 13.68 1.61 9.73
CA GLY A 181 14.52 1.14 10.84
C GLY A 181 15.65 0.23 10.38
N ARG A 182 16.85 0.40 10.95
CA ARG A 182 18.10 -0.26 10.50
C ARG A 182 18.28 -1.69 11.01
N LYS A 183 17.22 -2.32 11.51
CA LYS A 183 17.27 -3.69 12.03
C LYS A 183 16.86 -4.70 10.97
N LYS A 184 17.71 -5.71 10.74
CA LYS A 184 17.36 -6.84 9.89
C LYS A 184 16.41 -7.80 10.61
N LEU A 185 15.13 -7.44 10.58
CA LEU A 185 14.04 -8.27 11.04
C LEU A 185 13.75 -9.50 10.17
N LYS A 186 13.40 -10.60 10.82
CA LYS A 186 12.95 -11.85 10.22
C LYS A 186 11.69 -12.34 10.93
N ASP A 187 10.88 -13.11 10.22
CA ASP A 187 9.87 -13.94 10.87
C ASP A 187 10.47 -15.27 11.35
N ASP A 188 9.67 -16.06 12.08
CA ASP A 188 10.11 -17.33 12.67
C ASP A 188 10.50 -18.38 11.61
N TRP A 189 10.14 -18.15 10.35
CA TRP A 189 10.50 -18.95 9.19
C TRP A 189 11.81 -18.48 8.53
N GLY A 190 12.46 -17.47 9.10
CA GLY A 190 13.69 -16.88 8.59
C GLY A 190 13.47 -15.95 7.39
N ALA A 191 12.22 -15.74 6.95
CA ALA A 191 11.92 -14.83 5.86
C ALA A 191 12.11 -13.38 6.33
N ARG A 192 12.70 -12.56 5.47
CA ARG A 192 12.88 -11.13 5.72
C ARG A 192 11.50 -10.48 5.88
N THR A 193 11.34 -9.70 6.94
CA THR A 193 10.15 -8.86 7.13
C THR A 193 10.56 -7.39 7.22
N TRP A 194 9.88 -6.55 6.46
CA TRP A 194 9.96 -5.10 6.60
C TRP A 194 8.83 -4.61 7.50
N PRO A 195 9.13 -3.73 8.49
CA PRO A 195 8.09 -2.96 9.15
C PRO A 195 7.28 -2.21 8.10
N ARG A 196 5.96 -2.20 8.30
CA ARG A 196 5.04 -1.50 7.41
C ARG A 196 5.32 0.01 7.45
N ASP A 197 5.28 0.65 6.29
CA ASP A 197 5.17 2.11 6.20
C ASP A 197 3.80 2.54 6.73
N LEU A 198 3.80 3.06 7.96
CA LEU A 198 2.63 3.50 8.69
C LEU A 198 2.00 4.76 8.08
N THR A 199 2.72 5.46 7.20
CA THR A 199 2.18 6.60 6.45
C THR A 199 1.24 6.16 5.31
N LYS A 200 1.23 4.86 4.97
CA LYS A 200 0.44 4.26 3.89
C LYS A 200 -0.65 3.30 4.40
N PRO A 201 -1.74 3.81 5.01
CA PRO A 201 -2.77 2.96 5.64
C PRO A 201 -3.42 1.92 4.70
N TRP A 202 -3.46 2.17 3.40
CA TRP A 202 -3.99 1.20 2.42
C TRP A 202 -3.13 -0.06 2.26
N THR A 203 -1.92 -0.08 2.82
CA THR A 203 -1.01 -1.25 2.79
C THR A 203 -1.09 -2.10 4.08
N PHE A 204 -1.94 -1.72 5.03
CA PHE A 204 -2.12 -2.45 6.29
C PHE A 204 -2.90 -3.73 6.05
N ARG A 205 -2.39 -4.86 6.53
CA ARG A 205 -2.97 -6.20 6.29
C ARG A 205 -4.19 -6.51 7.13
N ALA A 206 -4.42 -5.76 8.20
CA ALA A 206 -5.47 -6.09 9.17
C ALA A 206 -6.14 -4.83 9.71
N GLY A 207 -6.37 -3.87 8.82
CA GLY A 207 -6.95 -2.56 9.10
C GLY A 207 -5.97 -1.52 9.65
N SER A 208 -6.30 -0.25 9.38
CA SER A 208 -5.50 0.92 9.78
C SER A 208 -6.25 1.87 10.72
N ALA A 209 -7.45 1.49 11.19
CA ALA A 209 -8.15 2.27 12.19
C ALA A 209 -7.43 2.16 13.54
N PRO A 210 -7.55 3.15 14.46
CA PRO A 210 -6.91 3.07 15.77
C PRO A 210 -7.23 1.77 16.54
N VAL A 211 -8.45 1.24 16.39
CA VAL A 211 -8.85 -0.03 17.04
C VAL A 211 -8.11 -1.25 16.48
N ASP A 212 -7.84 -1.28 15.18
CA ASP A 212 -7.09 -2.36 14.53
C ASP A 212 -5.61 -2.29 14.89
N ILE A 213 -5.04 -1.08 14.89
CA ILE A 213 -3.67 -0.84 15.31
C ILE A 213 -3.49 -1.18 16.79
N TYR A 214 -4.44 -0.77 17.64
CA TYR A 214 -4.47 -1.13 19.05
C TYR A 214 -4.43 -2.65 19.25
N ALA A 215 -5.18 -3.43 18.44
CA ALA A 215 -5.11 -4.89 18.51
C ALA A 215 -3.70 -5.41 18.17
N ARG A 216 -3.01 -4.83 17.18
CA ARG A 216 -1.63 -5.22 16.83
C ARG A 216 -0.62 -4.84 17.90
N VAL A 217 -0.76 -3.67 18.54
CA VAL A 217 0.10 -3.27 19.66
C VAL A 217 -0.17 -4.14 20.90
N THR A 218 -1.43 -4.50 21.14
CA THR A 218 -1.85 -5.28 22.31
C THR A 218 -1.49 -6.76 22.20
N VAL A 219 -1.73 -7.38 21.04
CA VAL A 219 -1.49 -8.82 20.84
C VAL A 219 -0.07 -9.09 20.30
N GLY A 220 0.54 -8.11 19.64
CA GLY A 220 1.71 -8.31 18.80
C GLY A 220 1.34 -8.90 17.44
N ILE A 221 2.38 -9.27 16.67
CA ILE A 221 2.24 -10.02 15.42
C ILE A 221 3.00 -11.34 15.60
N PRO A 222 2.32 -12.43 16.02
CA PRO A 222 2.98 -13.71 16.29
C PRO A 222 3.78 -14.22 15.10
N GLY A 223 4.89 -14.88 15.38
CA GLY A 223 5.82 -15.32 14.36
C GLY A 223 6.67 -14.21 13.76
N THR A 224 6.66 -13.00 14.33
CA THR A 224 7.52 -11.89 13.90
C THR A 224 8.17 -11.23 15.11
N GLN A 225 9.11 -10.32 14.85
CA GLN A 225 9.76 -9.53 15.90
C GLN A 225 8.96 -8.30 16.38
N MET A 226 7.66 -8.20 16.03
CA MET A 226 6.74 -7.22 16.61
C MET A 226 6.04 -7.86 17.84
N PRO A 227 6.53 -7.61 19.07
CA PRO A 227 6.04 -8.29 20.26
C PRO A 227 4.68 -7.77 20.69
N SER A 228 4.07 -8.48 21.64
CA SER A 228 2.98 -7.92 22.44
C SER A 228 3.51 -6.85 23.38
N PHE A 229 2.84 -5.70 23.42
CA PHE A 229 3.08 -4.65 24.42
C PHE A 229 2.09 -4.75 25.60
N ALA A 230 1.29 -5.83 25.66
CA ALA A 230 0.45 -6.14 26.81
C ALA A 230 1.04 -7.20 27.75
N ASP A 231 2.16 -7.83 27.38
CA ASP A 231 2.83 -8.83 28.20
C ASP A 231 3.48 -8.18 29.44
N PRO A 232 2.97 -8.43 30.66
CA PRO A 232 3.52 -7.84 31.89
C PRO A 232 4.94 -8.32 32.20
N GLN A 233 5.42 -9.40 31.58
CA GLN A 233 6.80 -9.89 31.73
C GLN A 233 7.78 -9.13 30.83
N SER A 234 7.28 -8.40 29.83
CA SER A 234 8.12 -7.62 28.92
C SER A 234 8.62 -6.34 29.56
N LYS A 235 9.91 -6.04 29.37
CA LYS A 235 10.48 -4.72 29.74
C LYS A 235 9.90 -3.56 28.94
N LYS A 236 9.27 -3.85 27.80
CA LYS A 236 8.62 -2.87 26.93
C LYS A 236 7.09 -2.85 27.13
N ALA A 237 6.56 -3.49 28.17
CA ALA A 237 5.13 -3.50 28.46
C ALA A 237 4.56 -2.07 28.57
N LEU A 238 3.38 -1.86 27.99
CA LEU A 238 2.65 -0.58 28.02
C LEU A 238 1.33 -0.74 28.76
N SER A 239 0.86 0.33 29.41
CA SER A 239 -0.51 0.36 29.94
C SER A 239 -1.53 0.34 28.80
N ASP A 240 -2.79 0.05 29.13
CA ASP A 240 -3.87 0.01 28.15
C ASP A 240 -4.07 1.36 27.45
N GLU A 241 -4.03 2.45 28.22
CA GLU A 241 -4.13 3.82 27.73
C GLU A 241 -2.94 4.18 26.84
N ALA A 242 -1.73 3.78 27.23
CA ALA A 242 -0.52 4.00 26.44
C ALA A 242 -0.57 3.27 25.09
N ARG A 243 -1.13 2.06 25.04
CA ARG A 243 -1.34 1.33 23.77
C ARG A 243 -2.33 2.05 22.87
N TRP A 244 -3.42 2.60 23.41
CA TRP A 244 -4.36 3.43 22.64
C TRP A 244 -3.73 4.73 22.15
N ASP A 245 -2.92 5.41 22.98
CA ASP A 245 -2.21 6.63 22.59
C ASP A 245 -1.27 6.37 21.40
N VAL A 246 -0.48 5.28 21.45
CA VAL A 246 0.37 4.86 20.34
C VAL A 246 -0.45 4.51 19.10
N ALA A 247 -1.57 3.81 19.26
CA ALA A 247 -2.43 3.47 18.13
C ALA A 247 -3.03 4.71 17.45
N ASN A 248 -3.47 5.70 18.24
CA ASN A 248 -3.96 6.99 17.75
C ASN A 248 -2.84 7.77 17.04
N TYR A 249 -1.62 7.78 17.59
CA TYR A 249 -0.48 8.40 16.95
C TYR A 249 -0.12 7.71 15.62
N ALA A 250 0.00 6.39 15.59
CA ALA A 250 0.31 5.65 14.38
C ALA A 250 -0.76 5.86 13.29
N ALA A 251 -2.05 5.88 13.65
CA ALA A 251 -3.14 6.21 12.72
C ALA A 251 -3.05 7.66 12.18
N SER A 252 -2.43 8.58 12.94
CA SER A 252 -2.25 9.98 12.53
C SER A 252 -1.10 10.22 11.56
N LEU A 253 -0.21 9.23 11.36
CA LEU A 253 0.96 9.34 10.46
C LEU A 253 0.60 9.31 8.98
N VAL A 254 -0.67 9.08 8.64
CA VAL A 254 -1.14 8.98 7.25
C VAL A 254 -0.64 10.14 6.40
N ALA A 255 -0.13 9.80 5.22
CA ALA A 255 0.22 10.75 4.15
C ALA A 255 -0.76 10.55 2.98
N PRO A 256 -1.96 11.20 3.01
CA PRO A 256 -3.02 10.90 2.04
C PRO A 256 -2.60 11.14 0.58
N TYR A 257 -1.73 12.12 0.35
CA TYR A 257 -1.24 12.46 -0.98
C TYR A 257 -0.45 11.33 -1.65
N LYS A 258 0.13 10.41 -0.86
CA LYS A 258 0.88 9.26 -1.38
C LYS A 258 -0.03 8.14 -1.86
N LYS A 259 -1.31 8.12 -1.46
CA LYS A 259 -2.25 7.09 -1.90
C LYS A 259 -2.49 7.27 -3.39
N PRO A 260 -2.16 6.28 -4.23
CA PRO A 260 -2.49 6.37 -5.64
C PRO A 260 -4.01 6.47 -5.81
N GLY A 261 -4.45 7.46 -6.59
CA GLY A 261 -5.86 7.72 -6.88
C GLY A 261 -6.31 7.10 -8.20
N GLU A 262 -7.55 7.41 -8.59
CA GLU A 262 -8.04 7.15 -9.96
C GLU A 262 -7.48 8.16 -10.98
N GLY A 263 -6.82 9.22 -10.50
CA GLY A 263 -6.18 10.22 -11.33
C GLY A 263 -5.01 9.64 -12.13
N THR A 264 -4.99 9.91 -13.43
CA THR A 264 -3.90 9.51 -14.32
C THR A 264 -3.12 10.72 -14.85
N VAL A 265 -3.37 11.93 -14.32
CA VAL A 265 -2.89 13.19 -14.92
C VAL A 265 -2.20 14.09 -13.90
N ILE A 266 -0.88 14.25 -14.07
CA ILE A 266 -0.09 15.26 -13.36
C ILE A 266 -0.40 16.64 -13.92
N LYS A 267 -0.86 17.56 -13.07
CA LYS A 267 -1.10 18.96 -13.47
C LYS A 267 0.19 19.77 -13.30
N ALA A 268 0.94 19.96 -14.38
CA ALA A 268 2.15 20.77 -14.35
C ALA A 268 1.77 22.25 -14.22
N VAL A 269 2.25 22.95 -13.18
CA VAL A 269 1.84 24.34 -12.89
C VAL A 269 2.86 25.33 -13.46
N LYS A 270 2.38 26.34 -14.19
CA LYS A 270 3.23 27.41 -14.70
C LYS A 270 3.79 28.26 -13.56
N VAL A 271 5.08 28.57 -13.60
CA VAL A 271 5.74 29.49 -12.66
C VAL A 271 6.58 30.50 -13.41
N GLU A 272 6.67 31.71 -12.85
CA GLU A 272 7.56 32.76 -13.34
C GLU A 272 9.00 32.52 -12.85
N GLY A 273 9.97 32.76 -13.73
CA GLY A 273 11.39 32.67 -13.40
C GLY A 273 11.96 31.24 -13.40
N ALA A 274 13.04 31.04 -12.64
CA ALA A 274 13.78 29.78 -12.62
C ALA A 274 13.02 28.67 -11.89
N LEU A 275 13.13 27.44 -12.42
CA LEU A 275 12.59 26.25 -11.78
C LEU A 275 13.52 25.74 -10.67
N PRO A 276 12.97 25.30 -9.53
CA PRO A 276 13.76 24.85 -8.38
C PRO A 276 14.60 23.62 -8.73
N ASP A 277 15.82 23.54 -8.17
CA ASP A 277 16.74 22.39 -8.31
C ASP A 277 16.59 21.34 -7.21
N ALA A 278 15.78 21.62 -6.19
CA ALA A 278 15.60 20.78 -5.01
C ALA A 278 14.15 20.90 -4.48
N PRO A 279 13.72 19.97 -3.62
CA PRO A 279 12.47 20.12 -2.88
C PRO A 279 12.45 21.42 -2.05
N GLY A 280 11.27 22.02 -1.86
CA GLY A 280 11.13 23.29 -1.15
C GLY A 280 9.81 24.00 -1.42
N ALA A 281 9.67 25.21 -0.86
CA ALA A 281 8.39 25.94 -0.80
C ALA A 281 7.76 26.25 -2.18
N GLN A 282 8.55 26.40 -3.24
CA GLN A 282 8.03 26.66 -4.60
C GLN A 282 7.16 25.51 -5.12
N TRP A 283 7.42 24.27 -4.69
CA TRP A 283 6.63 23.09 -5.04
C TRP A 283 5.25 23.05 -4.38
N ASN A 284 4.95 23.92 -3.40
CA ASN A 284 3.63 24.02 -2.78
C ASN A 284 2.55 24.52 -3.74
N ARG A 285 2.95 25.07 -4.90
CA ARG A 285 2.05 25.52 -5.97
C ARG A 285 1.42 24.35 -6.74
N ALA A 286 2.06 23.19 -6.73
CA ALA A 286 1.58 21.99 -7.40
C ALA A 286 1.11 20.95 -6.37
N ALA A 287 0.04 20.23 -6.72
CA ALA A 287 -0.41 19.06 -5.98
C ALA A 287 0.40 17.83 -6.42
N PHE A 288 0.56 16.88 -5.50
CA PHE A 288 1.05 15.54 -5.87
C PHE A 288 -0.03 14.80 -6.64
N GLU A 289 0.40 14.07 -7.66
CA GLU A 289 -0.35 12.96 -8.25
C GLU A 289 0.44 11.67 -7.98
N SER A 290 -0.25 10.62 -7.56
CA SER A 290 0.40 9.39 -7.08
C SER A 290 -0.06 8.17 -7.86
N PHE A 291 0.89 7.29 -8.18
CA PHE A 291 0.67 6.12 -9.03
C PHE A 291 1.14 4.84 -8.35
N TYR A 292 0.43 3.74 -8.59
CA TYR A 292 0.90 2.42 -8.20
C TYR A 292 2.10 2.02 -9.06
N LEU A 293 3.07 1.37 -8.41
CA LEU A 293 4.21 0.75 -9.08
C LEU A 293 3.94 -0.74 -9.25
N ALA A 294 4.13 -1.25 -10.46
CA ALA A 294 4.05 -2.66 -10.78
C ALA A 294 5.46 -3.19 -11.07
N PRO A 295 5.79 -4.43 -10.69
CA PRO A 295 7.07 -5.03 -11.05
C PRO A 295 7.19 -5.27 -12.56
N GLN A 296 8.39 -5.10 -13.11
CA GLN A 296 8.72 -5.58 -14.46
C GLN A 296 8.84 -7.11 -14.45
N MET A 297 7.93 -7.77 -15.17
CA MET A 297 7.79 -9.23 -15.22
C MET A 297 7.90 -9.80 -16.64
N ILE A 298 8.01 -8.94 -17.66
CA ILE A 298 7.92 -9.31 -19.07
C ILE A 298 9.30 -9.62 -19.65
N GLU A 299 10.30 -8.78 -19.35
CA GLU A 299 11.58 -8.78 -20.06
C GLU A 299 12.78 -8.87 -19.12
N GLY A 300 13.80 -9.63 -19.52
CA GLY A 300 15.03 -9.81 -18.74
C GLY A 300 14.83 -10.54 -17.41
N GLU A 301 15.60 -10.12 -16.40
CA GLU A 301 15.45 -10.61 -15.02
C GLU A 301 14.17 -10.03 -14.39
N ARG A 302 13.26 -10.91 -13.96
CA ARG A 302 11.95 -10.55 -13.41
C ARG A 302 12.03 -10.12 -11.95
N LEU A 303 11.23 -9.11 -11.57
CA LEU A 303 11.11 -8.67 -10.18
C LEU A 303 9.88 -9.29 -9.49
N PHE A 304 10.03 -10.46 -8.87
CA PHE A 304 8.90 -11.11 -8.18
C PHE A 304 8.53 -10.48 -6.84
N THR A 305 9.49 -9.84 -6.17
CA THR A 305 9.34 -9.36 -4.79
C THR A 305 9.69 -7.86 -4.69
N PRO A 306 8.90 -6.97 -5.32
CA PRO A 306 9.13 -5.53 -5.23
C PRO A 306 8.93 -5.05 -3.79
N THR A 307 9.75 -4.08 -3.38
CA THR A 307 9.65 -3.35 -2.11
C THR A 307 8.98 -1.99 -2.30
N LEU A 308 9.11 -1.42 -3.50
CA LEU A 308 8.49 -0.15 -3.91
C LEU A 308 7.07 -0.40 -4.44
N ASN A 309 6.10 0.37 -3.98
CA ASN A 309 4.68 0.17 -4.32
C ASN A 309 3.95 1.42 -4.86
N SER A 310 4.51 2.61 -4.69
CA SER A 310 3.91 3.85 -5.15
C SER A 310 4.95 4.93 -5.41
N VAL A 311 4.67 5.81 -6.36
CA VAL A 311 5.44 7.03 -6.64
C VAL A 311 4.52 8.24 -6.61
N SER A 312 4.97 9.35 -6.02
CA SER A 312 4.24 10.61 -5.96
C SER A 312 4.98 11.68 -6.76
N VAL A 313 4.29 12.39 -7.65
CA VAL A 313 4.92 13.32 -8.60
C VAL A 313 4.27 14.70 -8.57
N LYS A 314 5.09 15.76 -8.57
CA LYS A 314 4.68 17.12 -8.90
C LYS A 314 5.37 17.58 -10.17
N ALA A 315 4.74 18.49 -10.90
CA ALA A 315 5.38 19.14 -12.04
C ALA A 315 5.21 20.67 -12.00
N LEU A 316 6.28 21.38 -12.33
CA LEU A 316 6.30 22.83 -12.54
C LEU A 316 6.92 23.10 -13.91
N PHE A 317 6.48 24.15 -14.59
CA PHE A 317 7.08 24.55 -15.86
C PHE A 317 7.14 26.07 -15.99
N ASN A 318 8.02 26.55 -16.87
CA ASN A 318 8.04 27.94 -17.31
C ASN A 318 8.07 27.97 -18.85
N ASP A 319 8.41 29.10 -19.46
CA ASP A 319 8.40 29.21 -20.92
C ASP A 319 9.51 28.41 -21.63
N THR A 320 10.48 27.84 -20.92
CA THR A 320 11.65 27.16 -21.55
C THR A 320 11.93 25.76 -20.99
N GLU A 321 11.55 25.47 -19.76
CA GLU A 321 11.87 24.25 -19.03
C GLU A 321 10.64 23.66 -18.34
N ILE A 322 10.73 22.38 -18.04
CA ILE A 322 9.81 21.66 -17.15
C ILE A 322 10.63 20.92 -16.09
N ALA A 323 10.07 20.85 -14.88
CA ALA A 323 10.64 20.18 -13.73
C ALA A 323 9.64 19.19 -13.14
N PHE A 324 10.11 17.99 -12.80
CA PHE A 324 9.35 16.98 -12.09
C PHE A 324 10.01 16.71 -10.73
N LEU A 325 9.24 16.80 -9.66
CA LEU A 325 9.64 16.30 -8.34
C LEU A 325 9.02 14.92 -8.17
N VAL A 326 9.87 13.89 -8.15
CA VAL A 326 9.51 12.48 -7.98
C VAL A 326 9.86 12.07 -6.55
N GLU A 327 8.87 11.60 -5.80
CA GLU A 327 9.01 11.13 -4.41
C GLU A 327 8.57 9.67 -4.31
N TRP A 328 9.39 8.84 -3.66
CA TRP A 328 9.02 7.47 -3.28
C TRP A 328 9.65 7.12 -1.94
N ASP A 329 9.05 6.14 -1.25
CA ASP A 329 9.57 5.61 -0.01
C ASP A 329 10.50 4.45 -0.30
N ASP A 330 11.70 4.52 0.24
CA ASP A 330 12.73 3.49 0.16
C ASP A 330 13.32 3.33 1.56
N PRO A 331 13.30 2.13 2.16
CA PRO A 331 13.87 1.93 3.49
C PRO A 331 15.37 2.26 3.57
N THR A 332 16.09 2.29 2.45
CA THR A 332 17.53 2.57 2.43
C THR A 332 17.92 3.58 1.35
N GLU A 333 19.14 4.12 1.45
CA GLU A 333 19.72 4.95 0.39
C GLU A 333 20.45 4.09 -0.66
N SER A 334 20.46 2.77 -0.50
CA SER A 334 21.14 1.80 -1.37
C SER A 334 22.52 2.23 -1.86
N VAL A 335 23.39 2.65 -0.94
CA VAL A 335 24.78 3.02 -1.25
C VAL A 335 25.65 1.76 -1.21
N PRO A 336 26.21 1.29 -2.35
CA PRO A 336 27.07 0.11 -2.36
C PRO A 336 28.29 0.32 -1.46
N GLY A 337 28.58 -0.67 -0.62
CA GLY A 337 29.66 -0.61 0.37
C GLY A 337 29.29 0.01 1.71
N ASP A 338 28.10 0.59 1.87
CA ASP A 338 27.60 1.00 3.19
C ASP A 338 27.26 -0.23 4.04
N GLU A 339 27.97 -0.42 5.16
CA GLU A 339 27.81 -1.59 6.04
C GLU A 339 26.39 -1.73 6.60
N SER A 340 25.72 -0.61 6.89
CA SER A 340 24.36 -0.61 7.44
C SER A 340 23.34 -1.07 6.39
N VAL A 341 23.53 -0.69 5.13
CA VAL A 341 22.69 -1.12 4.01
C VAL A 341 22.97 -2.59 3.66
N MET A 342 24.25 -2.98 3.59
CA MET A 342 24.64 -4.38 3.34
C MET A 342 24.09 -5.33 4.42
N ALA A 343 24.08 -4.89 5.69
CA ALA A 343 23.47 -5.67 6.76
C ALA A 343 21.97 -5.92 6.55
N LEU A 344 21.26 -4.95 5.95
CA LEU A 344 19.83 -5.04 5.67
C LEU A 344 19.52 -5.85 4.40
N SER A 345 20.34 -5.73 3.36
CA SER A 345 20.12 -6.38 2.06
C SER A 345 20.21 -7.91 2.15
N ALA A 346 19.45 -8.60 1.30
CA ALA A 346 19.52 -10.05 1.14
C ALA A 346 20.65 -10.49 0.20
N GLY A 347 21.28 -9.57 -0.54
CA GLY A 347 22.27 -9.87 -1.55
C GLY A 347 23.19 -8.69 -1.86
N GLU A 348 23.63 -8.63 -3.11
CA GLU A 348 24.42 -7.50 -3.62
C GLU A 348 23.57 -6.22 -3.64
N VAL A 349 24.16 -5.12 -3.16
CA VAL A 349 23.52 -3.79 -3.14
C VAL A 349 23.88 -3.07 -4.44
N PHE A 350 22.86 -2.62 -5.16
CA PHE A 350 23.02 -1.73 -6.31
C PHE A 350 22.64 -0.29 -5.95
N LEU A 351 22.83 0.62 -6.88
CA LEU A 351 22.41 2.02 -6.76
C LEU A 351 20.89 2.14 -6.93
N ASP A 352 20.25 2.97 -6.11
CA ASP A 352 18.88 3.41 -6.36
C ASP A 352 18.82 4.27 -7.62
N LYS A 353 17.71 4.14 -8.35
CA LYS A 353 17.51 4.86 -9.61
C LYS A 353 16.07 5.32 -9.74
N ALA A 354 15.93 6.43 -10.46
CA ALA A 354 14.65 6.90 -10.93
C ALA A 354 14.71 7.26 -12.41
N ALA A 355 13.67 6.89 -13.14
CA ALA A 355 13.52 7.16 -14.55
C ALA A 355 12.16 7.84 -14.82
N ILE A 356 12.17 8.83 -15.71
CA ILE A 356 10.96 9.37 -16.33
C ILE A 356 11.02 9.04 -17.82
N GLU A 357 10.00 8.36 -18.32
CA GLU A 357 9.89 7.93 -19.71
C GLU A 357 8.81 8.74 -20.43
N PHE A 358 9.12 9.18 -21.65
CA PHE A 358 8.21 9.87 -22.56
C PHE A 358 8.27 9.22 -23.96
N PRO A 359 7.17 9.24 -24.74
CA PRO A 359 7.26 8.95 -26.17
C PRO A 359 8.26 9.90 -26.84
N ALA A 360 9.12 9.38 -27.72
CA ALA A 360 10.07 10.21 -28.46
C ALA A 360 9.38 11.14 -29.49
N SER A 361 8.12 10.86 -29.81
CA SER A 361 7.20 11.72 -30.55
C SER A 361 5.78 11.44 -30.07
N LEU A 362 4.95 12.49 -29.99
CA LEU A 362 3.57 12.35 -29.51
C LEU A 362 2.61 11.64 -30.48
N GLY A 363 2.97 11.56 -31.77
CA GLY A 363 2.25 10.77 -32.78
C GLY A 363 0.72 10.90 -32.73
N ARG A 364 -0.01 9.84 -33.12
CA ARG A 364 -1.44 9.70 -32.83
C ARG A 364 -1.65 8.96 -31.51
N ALA A 365 -2.72 9.29 -30.79
CA ALA A 365 -2.99 8.74 -29.45
C ALA A 365 -3.21 7.21 -29.42
N ASP A 366 -3.58 6.57 -30.53
CA ASP A 366 -3.78 5.13 -30.72
C ASP A 366 -2.48 4.37 -31.07
N GLU A 367 -1.39 5.07 -31.35
CA GLU A 367 -0.13 4.50 -31.84
C GLU A 367 1.01 4.60 -30.81
N ARG A 368 0.70 4.46 -29.52
CA ARG A 368 1.69 4.71 -28.46
C ARG A 368 2.80 3.67 -28.43
N PRO A 369 4.04 4.07 -28.09
CA PRO A 369 5.09 3.12 -27.75
C PRO A 369 4.68 2.26 -26.55
N TYR A 370 5.29 1.08 -26.44
CA TYR A 370 5.21 0.31 -25.19
C TYR A 370 5.88 1.09 -24.06
N PHE A 371 5.26 1.17 -22.88
CA PHE A 371 5.75 1.95 -21.72
C PHE A 371 6.99 1.35 -21.04
N GLY A 372 7.39 0.15 -21.44
CA GLY A 372 8.64 -0.48 -21.02
C GLY A 372 9.69 -0.29 -22.10
N MET A 373 10.18 0.93 -22.29
CA MET A 373 11.29 1.26 -23.21
C MET A 373 10.96 1.23 -24.71
N GLY A 374 9.69 1.25 -25.12
CA GLY A 374 9.30 1.39 -26.52
C GLY A 374 9.63 0.20 -27.43
N SER A 375 9.86 0.48 -28.72
CA SER A 375 10.21 -0.48 -29.77
C SER A 375 10.96 0.23 -30.91
N ASP A 376 11.54 -0.52 -31.86
CA ASP A 376 12.23 0.05 -33.03
C ASP A 376 11.41 1.11 -33.78
N ALA A 377 10.16 0.79 -34.09
CA ALA A 377 9.25 1.67 -34.81
C ALA A 377 8.72 2.83 -33.94
N ARG A 378 8.71 2.66 -32.62
CA ARG A 378 8.14 3.60 -31.67
C ARG A 378 9.09 3.77 -30.47
N PRO A 379 10.13 4.60 -30.60
CA PRO A 379 11.09 4.84 -29.54
C PRO A 379 10.49 5.69 -28.41
N VAL A 380 11.17 5.65 -27.27
CA VAL A 380 10.92 6.51 -26.12
C VAL A 380 12.20 7.25 -25.72
N ASP A 381 12.04 8.41 -25.09
CA ASP A 381 13.12 9.15 -24.46
C ASP A 381 12.98 9.02 -22.93
N ILE A 382 14.08 8.66 -22.27
CA ILE A 382 14.14 8.39 -20.83
C ILE A 382 15.12 9.35 -20.17
N TRP A 383 14.68 9.96 -19.08
CA TRP A 383 15.51 10.75 -18.18
C TRP A 383 15.84 9.87 -16.97
N LEU A 384 17.10 9.48 -16.83
CA LEU A 384 17.57 8.56 -15.79
C LEU A 384 18.45 9.31 -14.78
N TRP A 385 18.17 9.11 -13.49
CA TRP A 385 18.99 9.55 -12.37
C TRP A 385 19.40 8.34 -11.53
N GLN A 386 20.60 8.41 -10.94
CA GLN A 386 21.14 7.44 -10.00
C GLN A 386 21.62 8.14 -8.73
N ASN A 387 21.55 7.45 -7.58
CA ASN A 387 21.96 7.99 -6.28
C ASN A 387 23.46 8.30 -6.13
N ASP A 388 24.32 7.91 -7.09
CA ASP A 388 25.72 8.37 -7.21
C ASP A 388 25.85 9.77 -7.86
N GLY A 389 24.73 10.39 -8.24
CA GLY A 389 24.66 11.69 -8.89
C GLY A 389 24.73 11.63 -10.42
N ALA A 390 24.87 10.45 -11.03
CA ALA A 390 24.84 10.32 -12.48
C ALA A 390 23.45 10.62 -13.04
N VAL A 391 23.42 11.36 -14.15
CA VAL A 391 22.20 11.72 -14.88
C VAL A 391 22.41 11.45 -16.37
N ARG A 392 21.46 10.78 -17.01
CA ARG A 392 21.52 10.48 -18.45
C ARG A 392 20.19 10.78 -19.13
N SER A 393 20.28 11.31 -20.35
CA SER A 393 19.20 11.18 -21.33
C SER A 393 19.47 9.96 -22.18
N ILE A 394 18.45 9.16 -22.40
CA ILE A 394 18.50 7.89 -23.12
C ILE A 394 17.41 7.90 -24.19
N ARG A 395 17.72 7.37 -25.37
CA ARG A 395 16.72 6.97 -26.35
C ARG A 395 16.67 5.44 -26.41
N ALA A 396 15.48 4.88 -26.23
CA ALA A 396 15.27 3.44 -26.24
C ALA A 396 14.32 3.00 -27.36
N ARG A 397 14.65 1.87 -27.97
CA ARG A 397 13.91 1.18 -29.04
C ARG A 397 13.61 -0.26 -28.61
N GLY A 398 13.03 -0.40 -27.42
CA GLY A 398 13.01 -1.64 -26.64
C GLY A 398 14.25 -1.76 -25.75
N THR A 399 14.28 -2.77 -24.88
CA THR A 399 15.33 -2.88 -23.86
C THR A 399 16.70 -3.24 -24.43
N ALA A 400 16.74 -3.85 -25.62
CA ALA A 400 17.98 -4.29 -26.27
C ALA A 400 18.70 -3.18 -27.05
N SER A 401 18.01 -2.09 -27.40
CA SER A 401 18.56 -1.00 -28.20
C SER A 401 18.42 0.32 -27.45
N VAL A 402 19.50 0.70 -26.77
CA VAL A 402 19.57 1.87 -25.90
C VAL A 402 20.76 2.73 -26.31
N GLU A 403 20.50 3.99 -26.68
CA GLU A 403 21.51 4.96 -27.09
C GLU A 403 21.39 6.26 -26.28
N ASP A 404 22.37 7.16 -26.41
CA ASP A 404 22.29 8.46 -25.76
C ASP A 404 21.12 9.27 -26.36
N GLY A 405 20.29 9.80 -25.46
CA GLY A 405 19.10 10.55 -25.82
C GLY A 405 19.42 11.99 -26.22
N PRO A 406 18.48 12.66 -26.91
CA PRO A 406 18.70 14.02 -27.41
C PRO A 406 18.56 15.11 -26.33
N ASP A 407 18.00 14.77 -25.17
CA ASP A 407 17.60 15.76 -24.18
C ASP A 407 18.76 16.15 -23.28
N LYS A 408 18.90 17.45 -23.01
CA LYS A 408 19.78 17.94 -21.96
C LYS A 408 19.01 17.93 -20.64
N VAL A 409 19.22 16.88 -19.85
CA VAL A 409 18.57 16.68 -18.55
C VAL A 409 19.52 16.96 -17.40
N ARG A 410 18.96 17.53 -16.32
CA ARG A 410 19.62 17.69 -15.03
C ARG A 410 18.73 17.03 -13.97
N ALA A 411 19.32 16.37 -12.99
CA ALA A 411 18.58 15.84 -11.87
C ALA A 411 19.37 15.92 -10.57
N LYS A 412 18.68 16.13 -9.44
CA LYS A 412 19.26 16.10 -8.10
C LYS A 412 18.34 15.34 -7.16
N GLY A 413 18.88 14.35 -6.46
CA GLY A 413 18.18 13.59 -5.43
C GLY A 413 18.60 14.01 -4.03
N ALA A 414 17.68 13.85 -3.08
CA ALA A 414 17.96 13.90 -1.65
C ALA A 414 17.22 12.76 -0.96
N TYR A 415 17.92 12.02 -0.11
CA TYR A 415 17.35 10.98 0.74
C TYR A 415 17.16 11.52 2.15
N GLU A 416 15.96 11.38 2.70
CA GLU A 416 15.66 11.82 4.06
C GLU A 416 14.64 10.88 4.70
N LYS A 417 15.08 10.18 5.76
CA LYS A 417 14.24 9.32 6.62
C LYS A 417 13.34 8.39 5.82
N GLY A 418 13.93 7.51 5.03
CA GLY A 418 13.17 6.48 4.32
C GLY A 418 12.46 6.95 3.06
N ALA A 419 12.80 8.13 2.51
CA ALA A 419 12.23 8.58 1.24
C ALA A 419 13.25 9.31 0.39
N TRP A 420 13.19 9.03 -0.91
CA TRP A 420 13.88 9.78 -1.94
C TRP A 420 13.01 10.90 -2.49
N ARG A 421 13.64 12.04 -2.76
CA ARG A 421 13.05 13.15 -3.50
C ARG A 421 14.00 13.59 -4.59
N VAL A 422 13.63 13.32 -5.85
CA VAL A 422 14.45 13.63 -7.01
C VAL A 422 13.77 14.69 -7.86
N VAL A 423 14.48 15.78 -8.11
CA VAL A 423 14.04 16.83 -9.03
C VAL A 423 14.71 16.63 -10.37
N PHE A 424 13.94 16.26 -11.40
CA PHE A 424 14.37 16.25 -12.79
C PHE A 424 14.04 17.58 -13.47
N LYS A 425 14.93 18.08 -14.32
CA LYS A 425 14.72 19.26 -15.17
C LYS A 425 15.20 19.02 -16.59
N GLY A 426 14.40 19.45 -17.55
CA GLY A 426 14.75 19.42 -18.96
C GLY A 426 14.05 20.53 -19.75
N ALA A 427 14.45 20.67 -21.01
CA ALA A 427 13.83 21.64 -21.91
C ALA A 427 12.35 21.29 -22.13
N LEU A 428 11.49 22.31 -22.13
CA LEU A 428 10.09 22.16 -22.47
C LEU A 428 9.97 22.02 -24.00
N LYS A 429 9.72 20.80 -24.48
CA LYS A 429 9.63 20.51 -25.92
C LYS A 429 8.48 21.29 -26.56
N ARG A 430 8.69 21.77 -27.79
CA ARG A 430 7.69 22.53 -28.53
C ARG A 430 6.40 21.73 -28.74
N GLU A 431 6.52 20.45 -29.09
CA GLU A 431 5.40 19.53 -29.24
C GLU A 431 4.54 19.38 -27.95
N TRP A 432 5.14 19.54 -26.76
CA TRP A 432 4.40 19.50 -25.49
C TRP A 432 3.60 20.78 -25.26
N LYS A 433 4.09 21.94 -25.75
CA LYS A 433 3.37 23.22 -25.69
C LYS A 433 2.25 23.30 -26.72
N ASP A 434 2.56 22.94 -27.96
CA ASP A 434 1.60 22.97 -29.07
C ASP A 434 0.42 22.01 -28.77
N GLY A 435 0.69 20.88 -28.09
CA GLY A 435 -0.36 19.99 -27.58
C GLY A 435 -1.18 20.55 -26.41
N ALA A 436 -0.60 21.40 -25.55
CA ALA A 436 -1.31 21.99 -24.42
C ALA A 436 -2.44 22.96 -24.86
N SER A 437 -2.27 23.64 -26.00
CA SER A 437 -3.33 24.48 -26.59
C SER A 437 -4.53 23.70 -27.13
N GLU A 438 -4.37 22.41 -27.42
CA GLU A 438 -5.43 21.55 -27.97
C GLU A 438 -6.05 20.60 -26.92
N GLY A 439 -5.63 20.70 -25.65
CA GLY A 439 -6.09 19.79 -24.59
C GLY A 439 -5.44 18.40 -24.65
N ILE A 440 -4.24 18.29 -25.24
CA ILE A 440 -3.51 17.03 -25.37
C ILE A 440 -2.77 16.72 -24.08
N PHE A 441 -2.91 15.47 -23.62
CA PHE A 441 -2.24 14.89 -22.47
C PHE A 441 -0.91 14.25 -22.91
N VAL A 442 0.21 14.71 -22.36
CA VAL A 442 1.53 14.17 -22.70
C VAL A 442 1.75 12.86 -21.93
N PRO A 443 1.93 11.70 -22.60
CA PRO A 443 2.17 10.45 -21.91
C PRO A 443 3.49 10.48 -21.13
N VAL A 444 3.45 9.95 -19.91
CA VAL A 444 4.62 9.82 -19.04
C VAL A 444 4.52 8.52 -18.24
N ALA A 445 5.64 7.83 -18.10
CA ALA A 445 5.78 6.68 -17.22
C ALA A 445 6.99 6.86 -16.29
N PHE A 446 7.00 6.13 -15.18
CA PHE A 446 8.06 6.19 -14.19
C PHE A 446 8.64 4.80 -13.95
N GLY A 447 9.95 4.71 -13.79
CA GLY A 447 10.66 3.51 -13.37
C GLY A 447 11.47 3.79 -12.11
N LEU A 448 11.44 2.90 -11.12
CA LEU A 448 12.15 3.02 -9.85
C LEU A 448 12.82 1.69 -9.46
N TRP A 449 14.04 1.80 -8.94
CA TRP A 449 14.88 0.69 -8.51
C TRP A 449 15.23 0.84 -7.03
N ASP A 450 14.92 -0.16 -6.20
CA ASP A 450 15.47 -0.33 -4.84
C ASP A 450 16.72 -1.20 -4.92
N GLY A 451 17.87 -0.56 -4.89
CA GLY A 451 19.16 -1.21 -5.02
C GLY A 451 19.46 -2.20 -3.89
N SER A 452 18.93 -1.96 -2.69
CA SER A 452 19.08 -2.85 -1.52
C SER A 452 18.22 -4.12 -1.62
N ASN A 453 17.13 -4.07 -2.40
CA ASN A 453 16.34 -5.23 -2.81
C ASN A 453 16.97 -6.00 -3.99
N GLY A 454 18.11 -5.52 -4.48
CA GLY A 454 18.85 -6.10 -5.59
C GLY A 454 18.23 -5.75 -6.94
N ASP A 455 17.50 -4.64 -7.04
CA ASP A 455 16.93 -4.16 -8.30
C ASP A 455 18.06 -3.57 -9.18
N LYS A 456 18.10 -3.97 -10.45
CA LYS A 456 19.05 -3.45 -11.45
C LYS A 456 18.57 -3.75 -12.87
N GLY A 457 18.97 -2.93 -13.83
CA GLY A 457 18.65 -3.15 -15.24
C GLY A 457 17.13 -3.32 -15.43
N ALA A 458 16.69 -4.41 -16.03
CA ALA A 458 15.26 -4.70 -16.23
C ALA A 458 14.52 -5.08 -14.93
N LYS A 459 15.21 -5.52 -13.87
CA LYS A 459 14.60 -5.86 -12.58
C LYS A 459 14.32 -4.58 -11.80
N HIS A 460 13.11 -4.05 -11.93
CA HIS A 460 12.66 -2.81 -11.31
C HIS A 460 11.14 -2.72 -11.25
N THR A 461 10.65 -1.67 -10.60
CA THR A 461 9.23 -1.33 -10.60
C THR A 461 8.95 -0.19 -11.57
N MET A 462 7.76 -0.16 -12.15
CA MET A 462 7.37 0.88 -13.09
C MET A 462 5.86 1.13 -13.09
N THR A 463 5.45 2.27 -13.63
CA THR A 463 4.06 2.55 -13.95
C THR A 463 3.75 2.14 -15.39
N GLY A 464 2.46 1.95 -15.70
CA GLY A 464 2.01 2.07 -17.09
C GLY A 464 2.09 3.53 -17.58
N TRP A 465 1.56 3.80 -18.78
CA TRP A 465 1.38 5.17 -19.26
C TRP A 465 0.39 5.93 -18.39
N ASN A 466 0.87 7.00 -17.76
CA ASN A 466 0.08 8.09 -17.19
C ASN A 466 0.22 9.32 -18.10
N TYR A 467 -0.21 10.48 -17.62
CA TYR A 467 -0.06 11.72 -18.37
C TYR A 467 0.38 12.89 -17.49
N PHE A 468 0.91 13.91 -18.12
CA PHE A 468 0.89 15.26 -17.57
C PHE A 468 0.23 16.24 -18.54
N ALA A 469 -0.31 17.31 -17.98
CA ALA A 469 -0.89 18.41 -18.75
C ALA A 469 -0.30 19.74 -18.25
N LEU A 470 0.05 20.62 -19.19
CA LEU A 470 0.51 21.97 -18.88
C LEU A 470 -0.68 22.81 -18.45
N ASN A 471 -0.67 23.26 -17.20
CA ASN A 471 -1.67 24.16 -16.66
C ASN A 471 -1.08 25.58 -16.65
N GLU A 472 -1.40 26.36 -17.68
CA GLU A 472 -0.92 27.73 -17.85
C GLU A 472 -1.45 28.71 -16.80
N GLY A 473 -2.35 28.27 -15.90
CA GLY A 473 -2.95 29.14 -14.89
C GLY A 473 -3.94 30.11 -15.53
N GLY A 474 -4.99 29.58 -16.14
CA GLY A 474 -6.05 30.38 -16.76
C GLY A 474 -7.19 30.70 -15.81
N GLY A 475 -7.11 31.84 -15.12
CA GLY A 475 -8.27 32.58 -14.63
C GLY A 475 -8.86 32.17 -13.28
N VAL A 476 -9.33 33.17 -12.56
CA VAL A 476 -10.27 33.03 -11.45
C VAL A 476 -11.34 31.99 -11.84
N SER A 477 -11.50 30.96 -11.00
CA SER A 477 -12.41 29.82 -11.22
C SER A 477 -13.67 30.21 -12.01
N PRO A 478 -14.13 29.43 -13.02
CA PRO A 478 -15.36 29.74 -13.75
C PRO A 478 -16.58 29.92 -12.82
N TYR A 479 -16.52 29.34 -11.62
CA TYR A 479 -17.50 29.57 -10.56
C TYR A 479 -17.54 31.02 -10.05
N ILE A 480 -16.42 31.74 -10.01
CA ILE A 480 -16.39 33.14 -9.55
C ILE A 480 -16.96 34.08 -10.62
N TRP A 481 -16.73 33.80 -11.91
CA TRP A 481 -17.43 34.51 -12.99
C TRP A 481 -18.92 34.19 -13.00
N ALA A 482 -19.31 32.94 -12.76
CA ALA A 482 -20.71 32.55 -12.62
C ALA A 482 -21.38 33.23 -11.42
N ILE A 483 -20.71 33.25 -10.25
CA ILE A 483 -21.20 33.95 -9.05
C ILE A 483 -21.29 35.45 -9.32
N GLY A 484 -20.28 36.06 -9.96
CA GLY A 484 -20.30 37.46 -10.35
C GLY A 484 -21.47 37.80 -11.28
N ALA A 485 -21.73 36.96 -12.29
CA ALA A 485 -22.86 37.11 -13.19
C ALA A 485 -24.20 36.99 -12.46
N VAL A 486 -24.36 36.03 -11.55
CA VAL A 486 -25.56 35.87 -10.72
C VAL A 486 -25.78 37.10 -9.84
N VAL A 487 -24.73 37.64 -9.21
CA VAL A 487 -24.82 38.85 -8.39
C VAL A 487 -25.23 40.06 -9.23
N VAL A 488 -24.67 40.23 -10.43
CA VAL A 488 -25.02 41.32 -11.34
C VAL A 488 -26.49 41.22 -11.78
N VAL A 489 -26.95 40.03 -12.18
CA VAL A 489 -28.35 39.79 -12.55
C VAL A 489 -29.27 40.10 -11.37
N PHE A 490 -28.95 39.63 -10.17
CA PHE A 490 -29.72 39.89 -8.96
C PHE A 490 -29.80 41.39 -8.63
N ILE A 491 -28.72 42.14 -8.80
CA ILE A 491 -28.70 43.60 -8.61
C ILE A 491 -29.58 44.29 -9.67
N LEU A 492 -29.49 43.88 -10.94
CA LEU A 492 -30.31 44.44 -12.02
C LEU A 492 -31.81 44.19 -11.78
N GLU A 493 -32.18 42.99 -11.33
CA GLU A 493 -33.55 42.66 -10.94
C GLU A 493 -34.03 43.53 -9.77
N LEU A 494 -33.21 43.69 -8.73
CA LEU A 494 -33.52 44.56 -7.59
C LEU A 494 -33.72 46.02 -8.00
N LEU A 495 -32.90 46.53 -8.91
CA LEU A 495 -33.01 47.88 -9.46
C LEU A 495 -34.27 48.04 -10.32
N TRP A 496 -34.58 47.04 -11.15
CA TRP A 496 -35.81 46.99 -11.94
C TRP A 496 -37.06 46.96 -11.06
N PHE A 497 -37.09 46.11 -10.02
CA PHE A 497 -38.18 46.06 -9.05
C PHE A 497 -38.35 47.39 -8.28
N ARG A 498 -37.25 48.05 -7.92
CA ARG A 498 -37.29 49.39 -7.29
C ARG A 498 -37.80 50.46 -8.25
N GLY A 499 -37.40 50.42 -9.52
CA GLY A 499 -37.91 51.30 -10.57
C GLY A 499 -39.40 51.11 -10.84
N ALA A 500 -39.85 49.85 -10.94
CA ALA A 500 -41.24 49.48 -11.17
C ALA A 500 -42.16 49.88 -10.00
N ARG A 501 -41.66 49.90 -8.76
CA ARG A 501 -42.41 50.43 -7.60
C ARG A 501 -42.53 51.95 -7.63
N ARG A 502 -41.47 52.69 -7.98
CA ARG A 502 -41.51 54.16 -8.07
C ARG A 502 -42.38 54.69 -9.21
N GLY A 503 -42.61 53.90 -10.26
CA GLY A 503 -43.52 54.24 -11.36
C GLY A 503 -45.01 54.03 -11.05
N ARG A 504 -45.36 53.44 -9.91
CA ARG A 504 -46.75 53.17 -9.52
C ARG A 504 -47.33 54.21 -8.55
N ASP A 505 -46.48 55.09 -8.01
CA ASP A 505 -46.84 56.20 -7.11
C ASP A 505 -46.77 57.58 -7.80
N ARG A 506 -46.85 57.62 -9.14
CA ARG A 506 -46.90 58.85 -9.94
C ARG A 506 -48.18 58.94 -10.76
#